data_AF-A0AAV6AFD6-F1
#
_entry.id   AF-A0AAV6AFD6-F1
#
_cell.length_a   1.000
_cell.length_b   1.000
_cell.length_c   1.000
_cell.angle_alpha   90.00
_cell.angle_beta   90.00
_cell.angle_gamma   90.00
#
_symmetry.space_group_name_H-M   'P 1'
#
loop_
_entity.id
_entity.type
_entity.pdbx_description
1 polymer ?
#
loop_
_entity_poly.entity_id
_entity_poly.type
_entity_poly.pdbx_seq_one_letter_code
_entity_poly.pdbx_strand_id
1 'polypeptide(L)'
;WSHQYLQFLGMAHFLQDNYETAALMFRERLLLARDTDIGRAWLASTLGHLGEIDEARQTWADLMKINPDFSIAQRLARFLYARPADPEKVMAGLAKAGLPADGGAIVAV
;
A
#
# COMPACT_ATOMS: atom_id res chain seq x y z
N TRP A 1 -12.23 -15.48 -10.68
CA TRP A 1 -12.55 -15.88 -9.30
C TRP A 1 -11.75 -14.99 -8.35
N SER A 2 -12.43 -14.37 -7.38
CA SER A 2 -12.17 -13.00 -6.94
C SER A 2 -10.98 -12.84 -5.98
N HIS A 3 -9.76 -12.71 -6.50
CA HIS A 3 -8.57 -12.21 -5.76
C HIS A 3 -8.80 -10.86 -5.04
N GLN A 4 -9.94 -10.22 -5.27
CA GLN A 4 -10.44 -9.04 -4.55
C GLN A 4 -10.60 -9.28 -3.04
N TYR A 5 -10.95 -10.49 -2.58
CA TYR A 5 -11.12 -10.74 -1.14
C TYR A 5 -9.79 -10.57 -0.38
N LEU A 6 -8.66 -10.93 -0.99
CA LEU A 6 -7.32 -10.74 -0.42
C LEU A 6 -7.01 -9.27 -0.17
N GLN A 7 -7.54 -8.35 -0.99
CA GLN A 7 -7.40 -6.92 -0.75
C GLN A 7 -8.08 -6.51 0.57
N PHE A 8 -9.31 -6.96 0.78
CA PHE A 8 -10.08 -6.61 1.97
C PHE A 8 -9.52 -7.28 3.23
N LEU A 9 -9.07 -8.53 3.14
CA LEU A 9 -8.37 -9.20 4.24
C LEU A 9 -7.07 -8.49 4.60
N GLY A 10 -6.24 -8.16 3.60
CA GLY A 10 -5.01 -7.40 3.83
C GLY A 10 -5.27 -6.05 4.50
N MET A 11 -6.29 -5.31 4.04
CA MET A 11 -6.70 -4.05 4.67
C MET A 11 -7.18 -4.25 6.11
N ALA A 12 -7.98 -5.29 6.38
CA ALA A 12 -8.47 -5.57 7.74
C ALA A 12 -7.32 -5.88 8.71
N HIS A 13 -6.37 -6.73 8.30
CA HIS A 13 -5.18 -7.03 9.10
C HIS A 13 -4.31 -5.79 9.29
N PHE A 14 -4.11 -4.97 8.25
CA PHE A 14 -3.36 -3.72 8.35
C PHE A 14 -3.97 -2.75 9.38
N LEU A 15 -5.29 -2.56 9.34
CA LEU A 15 -5.98 -1.65 10.27
C LEU A 15 -5.89 -2.14 11.72
N GLN A 16 -5.74 -3.45 11.92
CA GLN A 16 -5.49 -4.09 13.22
C GLN A 16 -4.02 -4.19 13.62
N ASP A 17 -3.11 -3.52 12.89
CA ASP A 17 -1.65 -3.55 13.13
C ASP A 17 -0.99 -4.93 12.92
N ASN A 18 -1.70 -5.87 12.30
CA ASN A 18 -1.19 -7.21 11.95
C ASN A 18 -0.44 -7.15 10.61
N TYR A 19 0.66 -6.40 10.57
CA TYR A 19 1.35 -6.03 9.33
C TYR A 19 1.95 -7.21 8.57
N GLU A 20 2.48 -8.22 9.25
CA GLU A 20 3.04 -9.43 8.62
C GLU A 20 1.96 -10.19 7.85
N THR A 21 0.78 -10.35 8.46
CA THR A 21 -0.36 -11.00 7.80
C THR A 21 -0.89 -10.15 6.65
N ALA A 22 -0.96 -8.82 6.84
CA ALA A 22 -1.36 -7.91 5.76
C ALA A 22 -0.43 -8.03 4.54
N ALA A 23 0.89 -8.06 4.77
CA ALA A 23 1.89 -8.21 3.71
C ALA A 23 1.72 -9.54 2.97
N LEU A 24 1.44 -10.65 3.67
CA LEU A 24 1.16 -11.94 3.06
C LEU A 24 -0.04 -11.87 2.11
N MET A 25 -1.17 -11.29 2.56
CA MET A 25 -2.38 -11.17 1.75
C MET A 25 -2.17 -10.31 0.51
N PHE A 26 -1.44 -9.19 0.63
CA PHE A 26 -1.14 -8.34 -0.51
C PHE A 26 -0.15 -8.99 -1.49
N ARG A 27 0.88 -9.68 -1.00
CA ARG A 27 1.81 -10.44 -1.86
C ARG A 27 1.06 -11.54 -2.62
N GLU A 28 0.20 -12.30 -1.95
CA GLU A 28 -0.64 -13.32 -2.60
C GLU A 28 -1.57 -12.71 -3.66
N ARG A 29 -2.20 -11.57 -3.36
CA ARG A 29 -3.02 -10.85 -4.33
C ARG A 29 -2.21 -10.46 -5.58
N LEU A 30 -0.98 -9.98 -5.39
CA LEU A 30 -0.12 -9.55 -6.49
C LEU A 30 0.40 -10.73 -7.32
N LEU A 31 0.46 -11.95 -6.78
CA LEU A 31 0.71 -13.16 -7.58
C LEU A 31 -0.46 -13.45 -8.53
N LEU A 32 -1.70 -13.22 -8.08
CA LEU A 32 -2.91 -13.49 -8.86
C LEU A 32 -3.30 -12.35 -9.81
N ALA A 33 -2.99 -11.10 -9.47
CA ALA A 33 -3.34 -9.90 -10.23
C ALA A 33 -2.17 -8.89 -10.21
N ARG A 34 -1.25 -9.07 -11.16
CA ARG A 34 0.06 -8.39 -11.22
C ARG A 34 -0.02 -6.90 -11.60
N ASP A 35 -1.13 -6.50 -12.21
CA ASP A 35 -1.42 -5.16 -12.76
C ASP A 35 -2.13 -4.22 -11.77
N THR A 36 -2.41 -4.68 -10.54
CA THR A 36 -3.16 -3.87 -9.58
C THR A 36 -2.29 -2.83 -8.88
N ASP A 37 -2.72 -1.57 -8.97
CA ASP A 37 -2.02 -0.43 -8.37
C ASP A 37 -2.25 -0.35 -6.84
N ILE A 38 -3.50 -0.48 -6.41
CA ILE A 38 -3.86 -0.32 -5.00
C ILE A 38 -3.24 -1.41 -4.11
N GLY A 39 -3.10 -2.65 -4.60
CA GLY A 39 -2.47 -3.72 -3.83
C GLY A 39 -1.01 -3.40 -3.50
N ARG A 40 -0.28 -2.81 -4.46
CA ARG A 40 1.10 -2.37 -4.27
C ARG A 40 1.21 -1.19 -3.31
N ALA A 41 0.29 -0.23 -3.37
CA ALA A 41 0.30 0.91 -2.45
C ALA A 41 0.12 0.47 -0.99
N TRP A 42 -0.82 -0.44 -0.73
CA TRP A 42 -1.03 -1.00 0.61
C TRP A 42 0.14 -1.88 1.04
N LEU A 43 0.71 -2.69 0.15
CA LEU A 43 1.92 -3.46 0.46
C LEU A 43 3.09 -2.54 0.82
N ALA A 44 3.38 -1.51 0.03
CA ALA A 44 4.45 -0.55 0.31
C ALA A 44 4.27 0.14 1.67
N SER A 45 3.04 0.56 2.00
CA SER A 45 2.72 1.09 3.32
C SER A 45 2.98 0.06 4.43
N THR A 46 2.54 -1.19 4.22
CA THR A 46 2.71 -2.28 5.20
C THR A 46 4.18 -2.57 5.46
N LEU A 47 4.98 -2.65 4.39
CA LEU A 47 6.43 -2.86 4.47
C LEU A 47 7.14 -1.71 5.20
N GLY A 48 6.69 -0.47 5.01
CA GLY A 48 7.18 0.67 5.77
C GLY A 48 6.88 0.58 7.27
N HIS A 49 5.74 0.00 7.67
CA HIS A 49 5.47 -0.31 9.09
C HIS A 49 6.36 -1.43 9.64
N LEU A 50 6.70 -2.42 8.82
CA LEU A 50 7.59 -3.53 9.17
C LEU A 50 9.08 -3.13 9.19
N GLY A 51 9.44 -1.98 8.63
CA GLY A 51 10.83 -1.57 8.45
C GLY A 51 11.53 -2.24 7.25
N GLU A 52 10.77 -2.92 6.39
CA GLU A 52 11.25 -3.53 5.13
C GLU A 52 11.37 -2.47 4.03
N ILE A 53 12.22 -1.46 4.26
CA ILE A 53 12.23 -0.21 3.49
C ILE A 53 12.59 -0.42 2.02
N ASP A 54 13.58 -1.26 1.72
CA ASP A 54 14.02 -1.49 0.33
C ASP A 54 12.92 -2.14 -0.51
N GLU A 55 12.21 -3.12 0.05
CA GLU A 55 11.07 -3.75 -0.63
C GLU A 55 9.90 -2.78 -0.76
N ALA A 56 9.64 -1.93 0.24
CA ALA A 56 8.62 -0.89 0.14
C ALA A 56 8.89 0.05 -1.05
N ARG A 57 10.14 0.50 -1.20
CA ARG A 57 10.57 1.37 -2.30
C ARG A 57 10.46 0.70 -3.65
N GLN A 58 10.90 -0.55 -3.76
CA GLN A 58 10.77 -1.31 -5.00
C GLN A 58 9.30 -1.52 -5.37
N THR A 59 8.46 -1.88 -4.40
CA THR A 59 7.02 -2.06 -4.58
C THR A 59 6.36 -0.78 -5.08
N TRP A 60 6.73 0.37 -4.52
CA TRP A 60 6.23 1.68 -4.95
C TRP A 60 6.73 2.08 -6.34
N ALA A 61 8.00 1.82 -6.65
CA ALA A 61 8.54 2.07 -7.99
C ALA A 61 7.79 1.25 -9.06
N ASP A 62 7.47 -0.02 -8.77
CA ASP A 62 6.70 -0.86 -9.68
C ASP A 62 5.25 -0.41 -9.82
N LEU A 63 4.65 0.12 -8.74
CA LEU A 63 3.35 0.79 -8.79
C LEU A 63 3.37 1.97 -9.76
N MET A 64 4.36 2.86 -9.65
CA MET A 64 4.48 4.04 -10.52
C MET A 64 4.72 3.67 -11.99
N LYS A 65 5.37 2.54 -12.29
CA LYS A 65 5.49 2.02 -13.67
C LYS A 65 4.15 1.63 -14.28
N ILE A 66 3.21 1.13 -13.46
CA ILE A 66 1.89 0.69 -13.90
C ILE A 66 0.94 1.89 -14.02
N ASN A 67 0.95 2.77 -13.02
CA ASN A 67 0.09 3.94 -12.96
C ASN A 67 0.91 5.15 -12.49
N PRO A 68 1.53 5.90 -13.43
CA PRO A 68 2.32 7.09 -13.11
C PRO A 68 1.50 8.21 -12.43
N ASP A 69 0.19 8.25 -12.65
CA ASP A 69 -0.71 9.26 -12.09
C ASP A 69 -1.32 8.80 -10.75
N PHE A 70 -0.82 7.71 -10.16
CA PHE A 70 -1.39 7.16 -8.95
C PHE A 70 -1.19 8.10 -7.74
N SER A 71 -2.29 8.52 -7.14
CA SER A 71 -2.32 9.26 -5.89
C SER A 71 -3.00 8.43 -4.80
N ILE A 72 -2.24 8.05 -3.76
CA ILE A 72 -2.79 7.33 -2.61
C ILE A 72 -3.80 8.22 -1.87
N ALA A 73 -3.52 9.51 -1.71
CA ALA A 73 -4.43 10.46 -1.08
C ALA A 73 -5.80 10.49 -1.79
N GLN A 74 -5.83 10.58 -3.13
CA GLN A 74 -7.08 10.50 -3.90
C GLN A 74 -7.76 9.14 -3.80
N ARG A 75 -7.00 8.06 -3.64
CA ARG A 75 -7.57 6.72 -3.43
C ARG A 75 -8.24 6.61 -2.06
N LEU A 76 -7.57 7.06 -1.01
CA LEU A 76 -8.06 7.05 0.37
C LEU A 76 -9.30 7.95 0.52
N ALA A 77 -9.33 9.11 -0.14
CA ALA A 77 -10.49 10.01 -0.12
C ALA A 77 -11.79 9.39 -0.67
N ARG A 78 -11.69 8.32 -1.48
CA ARG A 78 -12.84 7.59 -2.02
C ARG A 78 -13.38 6.51 -1.07
N PHE A 79 -12.65 6.16 -0.02
CA PHE A 79 -13.08 5.17 0.95
C PHE A 79 -13.83 5.84 2.10
N LEU A 80 -14.99 5.28 2.47
CA LEU A 80 -15.70 5.64 3.69
C LEU A 80 -15.06 4.90 4.87
N TYR A 81 -13.97 5.45 5.39
CA TYR A 81 -13.33 4.91 6.59
C TYR A 81 -14.23 5.09 7.81
N ALA A 82 -14.32 4.05 8.63
CA ALA A 82 -15.04 4.11 9.90
C ALA A 82 -14.33 5.02 10.91
N ARG A 83 -12.99 5.11 10.85
CA ARG A 83 -12.19 5.94 11.75
C ARG A 83 -11.34 6.94 10.96
N PRO A 84 -11.28 8.21 11.38
CA PRO A 84 -10.44 9.22 10.73
C PRO A 84 -8.93 8.89 10.71
N ALA A 85 -8.45 8.10 11.67
CA ALA A 85 -7.04 7.71 11.78
C ALA A 85 -6.61 6.61 10.79
N ASP A 86 -7.56 5.91 10.18
CA ASP A 86 -7.28 4.81 9.25
C ASP A 86 -6.50 5.27 8.00
N PRO A 87 -6.88 6.36 7.28
CA PRO A 87 -6.08 6.87 6.18
C PRO A 87 -4.70 7.38 6.65
N GLU A 88 -4.61 8.01 7.82
CA GLU A 88 -3.34 8.50 8.37
C GLU A 88 -2.35 7.36 8.61
N LYS A 89 -2.83 6.19 9.06
CA LYS A 89 -1.99 4.99 9.23
C LYS A 89 -1.34 4.55 7.92
N VAL A 90 -2.09 4.55 6.81
CA VAL A 90 -1.54 4.24 5.48
C VAL A 90 -0.45 5.24 5.09
N MET A 91 -0.70 6.52 5.31
CA MET A 91 0.29 7.56 5.01
C MET A 91 1.54 7.44 5.88
N ALA A 92 1.39 7.07 7.15
CA ALA A 92 2.50 6.87 8.07
C ALA A 92 3.41 5.72 7.65
N GLY A 93 2.85 4.61 7.17
CA GLY A 93 3.64 3.50 6.63
C GLY A 93 4.49 3.91 5.43
N LEU A 94 3.89 4.63 4.48
CA LEU A 94 4.62 5.18 3.34
C LEU A 94 5.72 6.16 3.77
N ALA A 95 5.42 7.05 4.72
CA ALA A 95 6.38 8.01 5.25
C ALA A 95 7.59 7.32 5.92
N LYS A 96 7.39 6.22 6.66
CA LYS A 96 8.49 5.42 7.24
C LYS A 96 9.42 4.84 6.18
N ALA A 97 8.89 4.54 4.99
CA ALA A 97 9.69 4.11 3.84
C ALA A 97 10.32 5.27 3.05
N GLY A 98 10.03 6.53 3.41
CA GLY A 98 10.43 7.72 2.67
C GLY A 98 9.71 7.84 1.32
N LEU A 99 8.46 7.35 1.24
CA LEU A 99 7.64 7.38 0.04
C LEU A 99 6.66 8.58 0.06
N PRO A 100 6.41 9.22 -1.09
CA PRO A 100 5.55 10.38 -1.16
C PRO A 100 4.06 10.03 -1.06
N ALA A 101 3.31 10.95 -0.46
CA ALA A 101 1.88 10.89 -0.23
C ALA A 101 1.02 11.21 -1.47
N ASP A 102 1.62 11.90 -2.43
CA ASP A 102 0.98 12.68 -3.49
C ASP A 102 1.30 12.16 -4.90
N GLY A 103 1.96 11.00 -5.01
CA GLY A 103 2.21 10.33 -6.30
C GLY A 103 3.50 10.73 -7.00
N GLY A 104 4.51 11.20 -6.25
CA GLY A 104 5.84 11.45 -6.80
C GLY A 104 6.68 10.18 -6.97
N ALA A 105 7.61 10.18 -7.93
CA ALA A 105 8.74 9.27 -7.90
C ALA A 105 9.60 9.55 -6.65
N ILE A 106 10.23 8.53 -6.08
CA ILE A 106 11.20 8.71 -4.99
C ILE A 106 12.34 9.55 -5.55
N VAL A 107 12.46 10.80 -5.09
CA VAL A 107 13.65 11.59 -5.39
C VAL A 107 14.79 10.98 -4.59
N ALA A 108 15.67 10.25 -5.29
CA ALA A 108 16.95 9.86 -4.71
C ALA A 108 17.77 11.15 -4.53
N VAL A 109 17.98 11.54 -3.26
CA VAL A 109 18.99 12.53 -2.87
C VAL A 109 20.34 11.84 -2.81
#